data_AF-A0A7Y6B372-F1
#
_entry.id   AF-A0A7Y6B372-F1
#
_cell.length_a   1.000
_cell.length_b   1.000
_cell.length_c   1.000
_cell.angle_alpha   90.00
_cell.angle_beta   90.00
_cell.angle_gamma   90.00
#
_symmetry.space_group_name_H-M   'P 1'
#
loop_
_entity.id
_entity.type
_entity.pdbx_description
1 polymer ?
#
loop_
_entity_poly.entity_id
_entity_poly.type
_entity_poly.pdbx_seq_one_letter_code
_entity_poly.pdbx_strand_id
1 'polypeptide(L)'
;MQAAEAATLVLRQVRPCVQQVVNPGPGAERIRVTLRLHYNRDGMLAATPVILGHSGVDAGNAAYVARLNDQLTTVFRNRPLRDMPPALYGAPGGWSDFTLRFRLPG
;
A
#
# COMPACT_ATOMS: atom_id res chain seq x y z
N MET A 1 14.23 -17.20 -1.44
CA MET A 1 14.63 -16.25 -0.38
C MET A 1 14.60 -14.78 -0.81
N GLN A 2 14.87 -14.45 -2.07
CA GLN A 2 14.87 -13.07 -2.59
C GLN A 2 13.54 -12.29 -2.47
N ALA A 3 12.40 -12.98 -2.53
CA ALA A 3 11.07 -12.36 -2.38
C ALA A 3 10.86 -11.65 -1.03
N ALA A 4 11.34 -12.26 0.06
CA ALA A 4 11.19 -11.70 1.40
C ALA A 4 12.05 -10.44 1.60
N GLU A 5 13.18 -10.37 0.90
CA GLU A 5 14.08 -9.22 0.93
C GLU A 5 13.48 -8.00 0.22
N ALA A 6 13.00 -8.19 -1.01
CA ALA A 6 12.31 -7.13 -1.77
C ALA A 6 11.10 -6.60 -1.00
N ALA A 7 10.26 -7.49 -0.45
CA ALA A 7 9.11 -7.10 0.36
C ALA A 7 9.51 -6.27 1.58
N THR A 8 10.57 -6.65 2.29
CA THR A 8 11.07 -5.91 3.46
C THR A 8 11.55 -4.51 3.09
N LEU A 9 12.27 -4.38 1.96
CA LEU A 9 12.75 -3.09 1.46
C LEU A 9 11.60 -2.16 1.07
N VAL A 10 10.62 -2.67 0.31
CA VAL A 10 9.42 -1.90 -0.06
C VAL A 10 8.66 -1.48 1.19
N LEU A 11 8.40 -2.41 2.12
CA LEU A 11 7.67 -2.13 3.36
C LEU A 11 8.30 -1.03 4.20
N ARG A 12 9.63 -1.03 4.36
CA ARG A 12 10.35 0.04 5.08
C ARG A 12 10.07 1.41 4.46
N GLN A 13 10.02 1.47 3.14
CA GLN A 13 9.82 2.71 2.42
C GLN A 13 8.36 3.14 2.40
N VAL A 14 7.38 2.24 2.31
CA VAL A 14 5.95 2.62 2.24
C VAL A 14 5.27 2.73 3.61
N ARG A 15 5.90 2.24 4.69
CA ARG A 15 5.34 2.33 6.05
C ARG A 15 4.97 3.76 6.50
N PRO A 16 5.77 4.81 6.24
CA PRO A 16 5.38 6.17 6.58
C PRO A 16 4.10 6.63 5.90
N CYS A 17 3.84 6.19 4.66
CA CYS A 17 2.60 6.48 3.93
C CYS A 17 1.40 5.88 4.67
N VAL A 18 1.50 4.64 5.15
CA VAL A 18 0.42 4.03 5.95
C VAL A 18 0.11 4.84 7.21
N GLN A 19 1.13 5.42 7.84
CA GLN A 19 0.97 6.22 9.06
C GLN A 19 0.38 7.62 8.79
N GLN A 20 0.44 8.11 7.56
CA GLN A 20 -0.18 9.38 7.16
C GLN A 20 -1.68 9.25 6.89
N VAL A 21 -2.21 8.03 6.81
CA VAL A 21 -3.64 7.80 6.60
C VAL A 21 -4.39 8.08 7.89
N VAL A 22 -5.21 9.12 7.88
CA VAL A 22 -5.97 9.56 9.05
C VAL A 22 -7.21 8.68 9.22
N ASN A 23 -7.46 8.21 10.44
CA ASN A 23 -8.69 7.47 10.76
C ASN A 23 -9.93 8.36 10.51
N PRO A 24 -10.84 7.98 9.58
CA PRO A 24 -11.98 8.81 9.20
C PRO A 24 -13.12 8.80 10.22
N GLY A 25 -13.13 7.89 11.19
CA GLY A 25 -14.13 7.83 12.26
C GLY A 25 -14.21 6.48 12.98
N PRO A 26 -15.06 6.36 14.01
CA PRO A 26 -15.17 5.16 14.83
C PRO A 26 -15.44 3.89 14.00
N GLY A 27 -14.68 2.83 14.26
CA GLY A 27 -14.85 1.55 13.58
C GLY A 27 -14.08 1.42 12.27
N ALA A 28 -13.46 2.49 11.76
CA ALA A 28 -12.65 2.42 10.53
C ALA A 28 -11.30 1.72 10.75
N GLU A 29 -10.80 1.64 11.98
CA GLU A 29 -9.62 0.85 12.37
C GLU A 29 -9.79 -0.67 12.16
N ARG A 30 -11.04 -1.12 12.00
CA ARG A 30 -11.40 -2.50 11.67
C ARG A 30 -11.32 -2.78 10.17
N ILE A 31 -11.34 -1.74 9.33
CA ILE A 31 -11.23 -1.87 7.88
C ILE A 31 -9.78 -2.23 7.54
N ARG A 32 -9.61 -3.38 6.88
CA ARG A 32 -8.35 -3.81 6.29
C ARG A 32 -8.41 -3.60 4.79
N VAL A 33 -7.40 -2.93 4.24
CA VAL A 33 -7.29 -2.63 2.81
C VAL A 33 -6.20 -3.49 2.20
N THR A 34 -6.45 -3.97 0.99
CA THR A 34 -5.45 -4.58 0.11
C THR A 34 -5.17 -3.62 -1.03
N LEU A 35 -3.93 -3.11 -1.11
CA LEU A 35 -3.47 -2.12 -2.08
C LEU A 35 -2.36 -2.74 -2.95
N ARG A 36 -2.46 -2.60 -4.26
CA ARG A 36 -1.42 -2.98 -5.23
C ARG A 36 -0.68 -1.74 -5.70
N LEU A 37 0.64 -1.82 -5.71
CA LEU A 37 1.57 -0.80 -6.17
C LEU A 37 2.42 -1.40 -7.28
N HIS A 38 2.49 -0.72 -8.41
CA HIS A 38 3.32 -1.11 -9.54
C HIS A 38 4.41 -0.07 -9.76
N TYR A 39 5.66 -0.52 -9.85
CA TYR A 39 6.84 0.33 -9.95
C TYR A 39 7.62 0.09 -11.24
N ASN A 40 8.16 1.17 -11.78
CA ASN A 40 9.15 1.16 -12.86
C ASN A 40 10.53 0.82 -12.30
N ARG A 41 11.48 0.44 -13.17
CA ARG A 41 12.87 0.14 -12.78
C ARG A 41 13.61 1.30 -12.13
N ASP A 42 13.16 2.53 -12.36
CA ASP A 42 13.68 3.76 -11.75
C ASP A 42 13.12 4.01 -10.33
N GLY A 43 12.23 3.14 -9.85
CA GLY A 43 11.59 3.25 -8.54
C GLY A 43 10.38 4.18 -8.50
N MET A 44 10.01 4.83 -9.61
CA MET A 44 8.77 5.60 -9.70
C MET A 44 7.55 4.69 -9.86
N LEU A 45 6.38 5.15 -9.41
CA LEU A 45 5.15 4.42 -9.66
C LEU A 45 4.86 4.37 -11.16
N ALA A 46 4.68 3.15 -11.67
CA ALA A 46 4.33 2.88 -13.05
C ALA A 46 2.84 3.15 -13.34
N ALA A 47 2.00 3.05 -12.31
CA ALA A 47 0.57 3.27 -12.39
C ALA A 47 0.03 3.87 -11.09
N THR A 48 -1.19 4.41 -11.15
CA THR A 48 -1.91 4.84 -9.94
C THR A 48 -2.12 3.63 -9.03
N PRO A 49 -1.94 3.78 -7.69
CA PRO A 49 -2.21 2.71 -6.73
C PRO A 49 -3.61 2.12 -6.92
N VAL A 50 -3.71 0.79 -6.91
CA VAL A 50 -4.98 0.09 -7.16
C VAL A 50 -5.44 -0.61 -5.90
N ILE A 51 -6.65 -0.28 -5.44
CA ILE A 51 -7.25 -0.95 -4.30
C ILE A 51 -7.90 -2.24 -4.78
N LEU A 52 -7.40 -3.37 -4.29
CA LEU A 52 -7.88 -4.70 -4.67
C LEU A 52 -9.08 -5.15 -3.83
N GLY A 53 -9.29 -4.54 -2.65
CA GLY A 53 -10.48 -4.79 -1.85
C GLY A 53 -10.34 -4.40 -0.39
N HIS A 54 -11.44 -4.63 0.33
CA HIS A 54 -11.61 -4.31 1.74
C HIS A 54 -12.12 -5.53 2.51
N SER A 55 -11.77 -5.62 3.78
CA SER A 55 -12.33 -6.60 4.71
C SER A 55 -12.55 -5.95 6.07
N GLY A 56 -13.44 -6.50 6.90
CA GLY A 56 -13.85 -5.87 8.16
C GLY A 56 -14.76 -4.65 7.98
N VAL A 57 -15.40 -4.54 6.82
CA VAL A 57 -16.44 -3.54 6.55
C VAL A 57 -17.79 -4.05 7.06
N ASP A 58 -18.50 -3.21 7.79
CA ASP A 58 -19.85 -3.45 8.30
C ASP A 58 -20.73 -2.19 8.17
N ALA A 59 -21.99 -2.28 8.59
CA ALA A 59 -22.95 -1.17 8.49
C ALA A 59 -22.49 0.10 9.25
N GLY A 60 -21.65 -0.04 10.28
CA GLY A 60 -21.16 1.08 11.09
C GLY A 60 -19.98 1.82 10.46
N ASN A 61 -19.21 1.18 9.56
CA ASN A 61 -18.01 1.79 8.98
C ASN A 61 -17.98 1.85 7.44
N ALA A 62 -18.98 1.30 6.74
CA ALA A 62 -19.04 1.28 5.28
C ALA A 62 -18.96 2.66 4.63
N ALA A 63 -19.55 3.69 5.26
CA ALA A 63 -19.50 5.07 4.79
C ALA A 63 -18.06 5.63 4.69
N TYR A 64 -17.11 5.08 5.43
CA TYR A 64 -15.72 5.54 5.45
C TYR A 64 -14.86 4.98 4.31
N VAL A 65 -15.33 3.93 3.60
CA VAL A 65 -14.53 3.24 2.57
C VAL A 65 -14.11 4.18 1.45
N ALA A 66 -15.02 5.01 0.94
CA ALA A 66 -14.71 5.94 -0.14
C ALA A 66 -13.62 6.95 0.28
N ARG A 67 -13.81 7.60 1.43
CA ARG A 67 -12.83 8.57 1.97
C ARG A 67 -11.46 7.93 2.22
N LEU A 68 -11.45 6.71 2.75
CA LEU A 68 -10.23 5.94 2.94
C LEU A 68 -9.51 5.69 1.61
N ASN A 69 -10.24 5.32 0.57
CA ASN A 69 -9.66 5.05 -0.75
C ASN A 69 -9.01 6.30 -1.37
N ASP A 70 -9.64 7.46 -1.21
CA ASP A 70 -9.11 8.74 -1.71
C ASP A 70 -7.83 9.13 -0.98
N GLN A 71 -7.81 8.98 0.35
CA GLN A 71 -6.62 9.23 1.16
C GLN A 71 -5.48 8.30 0.77
N LEU A 72 -5.75 7.01 0.60
CA LEU A 72 -4.74 6.02 0.19
C LEU A 72 -4.15 6.33 -1.18
N THR A 73 -5.01 6.62 -2.15
CA THR A 73 -4.55 6.97 -3.50
C THR A 73 -3.67 8.22 -3.45
N THR A 74 -4.08 9.23 -2.68
CA THR A 74 -3.33 10.49 -2.54
C THR A 74 -1.98 10.29 -1.87
N VAL A 75 -1.94 9.61 -0.73
CA VAL A 75 -0.74 9.42 0.07
C VAL A 75 0.30 8.56 -0.65
N PHE A 76 -0.14 7.55 -1.41
CA PHE A 76 0.77 6.65 -2.11
C PHE A 76 1.20 7.16 -3.50
N ARG A 77 0.43 8.04 -4.16
CA ARG A 77 0.71 8.53 -5.53
C ARG A 77 2.12 9.08 -5.73
N ASN A 78 2.70 9.71 -4.70
CA ASN A 78 4.01 10.35 -4.78
C ASN A 78 5.09 9.59 -3.97
N ARG A 79 4.97 8.27 -3.81
CA ARG A 79 5.94 7.47 -3.05
C ARG A 79 6.88 6.68 -3.94
N PRO A 80 8.02 7.25 -4.38
CA PRO A 80 9.05 6.51 -5.08
C PRO A 80 9.76 5.54 -4.14
N LEU A 81 10.23 4.43 -4.70
CA LEU A 81 11.20 3.55 -4.07
C LEU A 81 12.61 4.03 -4.42
N ARG A 82 13.49 4.02 -3.43
CA ARG A 82 14.91 4.36 -3.56
C ARG A 82 15.76 3.15 -3.26
N ASP A 83 16.94 3.10 -3.88
CA ASP A 83 17.98 2.11 -3.61
C ASP A 83 17.49 0.66 -3.70
N MET A 84 16.55 0.39 -4.63
CA MET A 84 16.03 -0.94 -4.85
C MET A 84 16.99 -1.76 -5.70
N PRO A 85 17.38 -2.98 -5.29
CA PRO A 85 18.30 -3.81 -6.06
C PRO A 85 17.74 -4.15 -7.44
N PRO A 86 18.43 -3.82 -8.55
CA PRO A 86 17.92 -4.09 -9.91
C PRO A 86 17.68 -5.58 -10.19
N ALA A 87 18.48 -6.45 -9.58
CA ALA A 87 18.34 -7.91 -9.68
C ALA A 87 16.99 -8.43 -9.16
N LEU A 88 16.35 -7.68 -8.24
CA LEU A 88 15.09 -8.06 -7.62
C LEU A 88 13.85 -7.48 -8.31
N TYR A 89 14.00 -6.74 -9.42
CA TYR A 89 12.86 -6.03 -10.02
C TYR A 89 11.74 -6.98 -10.50
N GLY A 90 12.07 -7.88 -11.43
CA GLY A 90 11.13 -8.84 -12.04
C GLY A 90 11.29 -10.27 -11.54
N ALA A 91 12.11 -10.50 -10.52
CA ALA A 91 12.27 -11.81 -9.92
C ALA A 91 10.94 -12.27 -9.27
N PRO A 92 10.71 -13.58 -9.06
CA PRO A 92 9.57 -14.05 -8.28
C PRO A 92 9.55 -13.42 -6.87
N GLY A 93 8.48 -12.66 -6.58
CA GLY A 93 8.36 -11.85 -5.36
C GLY A 93 9.23 -10.59 -5.33
N GLY A 94 9.64 -10.13 -6.51
CA GLY A 94 10.37 -8.89 -6.71
C GLY A 94 9.54 -7.65 -6.40
N TRP A 95 10.14 -6.48 -6.60
CA TRP A 95 9.55 -5.20 -6.20
C TRP A 95 8.84 -4.44 -7.32
N SER A 96 8.81 -4.97 -8.55
CA SER A 96 8.05 -4.38 -9.67
C SER A 96 6.55 -4.33 -9.38
N ASP A 97 6.00 -5.34 -8.71
CA ASP A 97 4.59 -5.44 -8.39
C ASP A 97 4.40 -5.94 -6.96
N PHE A 98 3.84 -5.08 -6.12
CA PHE A 98 3.76 -5.31 -4.70
C PHE A 98 2.35 -5.14 -4.18
N THR A 99 1.86 -6.12 -3.42
CA THR A 99 0.57 -6.06 -2.74
C THR A 99 0.78 -5.86 -1.25
N LEU A 100 0.25 -4.76 -0.73
CA LEU A 100 0.28 -4.37 0.67
C LEU A 100 -1.10 -4.63 1.29
N ARG A 101 -1.13 -5.33 2.42
CA ARG A 101 -2.34 -5.46 3.25
C ARG A 101 -2.11 -4.87 4.63
N PHE A 102 -2.99 -3.95 5.03
CA PHE A 102 -2.86 -3.26 6.31
C PHE A 102 -4.23 -2.80 6.83
N ARG A 103 -4.25 -2.38 8.09
CA ARG A 103 -5.37 -1.69 8.73
C ARG A 103 -4.91 -0.30 9.17
N LEU A 104 -5.87 0.58 9.41
CA LEU A 104 -5.56 1.88 9.99
C LEU A 104 -5.06 1.72 11.44
N PRO A 105 -4.17 2.63 11.89
CA PRO A 105 -3.92 2.78 13.32
C PRO A 105 -5.24 3.15 14.02
N GLY A 106 -5.52 2.46 15.12
CA GLY A 106 -6.70 2.67 15.97
C GLY A 106 -6.33 3.43 17.23
#